data_AF-A0A093XL25-F1
#
_entry.id   AF-A0A093XL25-F1
#
_cell.length_a   1.000
_cell.length_b   1.000
_cell.length_c   1.000
_cell.angle_alpha   90.00
_cell.angle_beta   90.00
_cell.angle_gamma   90.00
#
_symmetry.space_group_name_H-M   'P 1'
#
loop_
_entity.id
_entity.type
_entity.pdbx_description
1 polymer ?
#
loop_
_entity_poly.entity_id
_entity_poly.type
_entity_poly.pdbx_seq_one_letter_code
_entity_poly.pdbx_strand_id
1 'polypeptide(L)'
;NNALSADGAAGGAVQNLAFVERLDLITWLEGASEDSEYIKPLAADSARAAASAQVASGAAGGAAPAASAAGARNRTIDPRLQEIYNGERRMGDRNSVLRGVKPTDFSHVRKIAQSFIGRKPGAPSSSSTAARTTALPLNPKPGRRPDPIILVSPSASSLLRMSNIKAFLESGTYIPPDASLSSSSSSSSILHLARLIPSIDANRPIRFIVVDSPEQFKPEYWARVVAACM
;
A
#
# COMPACT_ATOMS: atom_id res chain seq x y z
N ASN A 1 6.26 -56.26 5.26
CA ASN A 1 6.36 -55.15 4.30
C ASN A 1 5.11 -55.07 3.43
N ASN A 2 3.99 -54.56 3.97
CA ASN A 2 2.83 -54.18 3.16
C ASN A 2 1.99 -53.07 3.84
N ALA A 3 2.66 -52.11 4.48
CA ALA A 3 2.00 -51.10 5.33
C ALA A 3 1.67 -49.78 4.59
N LEU A 4 1.90 -49.69 3.27
CA LEU A 4 1.65 -48.49 2.47
C LEU A 4 0.57 -48.66 1.38
N SER A 5 -0.18 -49.76 1.37
CA SER A 5 -1.25 -50.01 0.39
C SER A 5 -2.60 -49.37 0.77
N ALA A 6 -2.59 -48.21 1.44
CA ALA A 6 -3.81 -47.45 1.72
C ALA A 6 -3.93 -46.25 0.79
N ASP A 7 -5.15 -46.03 0.28
CA ASP A 7 -5.51 -44.99 -0.69
C ASP A 7 -5.10 -43.60 -0.18
N GLY A 8 -4.05 -43.01 -0.78
CA GLY A 8 -3.54 -41.67 -0.47
C GLY A 8 -2.02 -41.54 -0.30
N ALA A 9 -1.27 -42.64 -0.22
CA ALA A 9 0.19 -42.62 -0.30
C ALA A 9 0.65 -43.06 -1.70
N ALA A 10 1.70 -42.44 -2.25
CA ALA A 10 2.30 -42.84 -3.53
C ALA A 10 2.60 -44.34 -3.48
N GLY A 11 1.81 -45.14 -4.20
CA GLY A 11 1.72 -46.60 -4.06
C GLY A 11 3.02 -47.35 -4.38
N GLY A 12 4.00 -47.27 -3.47
CA GLY A 12 5.29 -47.93 -3.56
C GLY A 12 5.41 -49.05 -2.54
N ALA A 13 5.70 -50.26 -3.01
CA ALA A 13 6.18 -51.32 -2.15
C ALA A 13 7.65 -51.05 -1.80
N VAL A 14 7.99 -51.07 -0.51
CA VAL A 14 9.39 -50.96 -0.06
C VAL A 14 10.11 -52.26 -0.45
N GLN A 15 10.90 -52.21 -1.52
CA GLN A 15 11.77 -53.31 -1.92
C GLN A 15 13.07 -53.22 -1.12
N ASN A 16 13.43 -54.33 -0.47
CA ASN A 16 14.74 -54.44 0.19
C ASN A 16 15.80 -54.66 -0.89
N LEU A 17 16.76 -53.75 -0.97
CA LEU A 17 17.93 -53.86 -1.86
C LEU A 17 18.90 -54.91 -1.30
N ALA A 18 19.64 -55.57 -2.21
CA ALA A 18 20.72 -56.46 -1.78
C ALA A 18 21.83 -55.66 -1.08
N PHE A 19 22.56 -56.28 -0.14
CA PHE A 19 23.56 -55.57 0.68
C PHE A 19 24.63 -54.83 -0.16
N VAL A 20 25.02 -55.42 -1.29
CA VAL A 20 26.02 -54.84 -2.22
C VAL A 20 25.48 -53.58 -2.89
N GLU A 21 24.26 -53.64 -3.44
CA GLU A 21 23.58 -52.49 -4.07
C GLU A 21 23.34 -51.36 -3.07
N ARG A 22 23.03 -51.72 -1.82
CA ARG A 22 22.82 -50.75 -0.74
C ARG A 22 24.11 -50.00 -0.40
N LEU A 23 25.25 -50.69 -0.34
CA LEU A 23 26.54 -50.06 -0.05
C LEU A 23 26.95 -49.12 -1.18
N ASP A 24 26.79 -49.56 -2.42
CA ASP A 24 27.08 -48.75 -3.62
C ASP A 24 26.19 -47.48 -3.64
N LEU A 25 24.89 -47.64 -3.39
CA LEU A 25 23.95 -46.52 -3.33
C LEU A 25 24.24 -45.54 -2.18
N ILE A 26 24.66 -46.03 -1.01
CA ILE A 26 25.08 -45.16 0.11
C ILE A 26 26.33 -44.38 -0.29
N THR A 27 27.33 -45.04 -0.87
CA THR A 27 28.59 -44.42 -1.30
C THR A 27 28.35 -43.34 -2.37
N TRP A 28 27.43 -43.60 -3.30
CA TRP A 28 27.01 -42.64 -4.31
C TRP A 28 26.24 -41.45 -3.71
N LEU A 29 25.29 -41.68 -2.79
CA LEU A 29 24.54 -40.61 -2.12
C LEU A 29 25.40 -39.75 -1.19
N GLU A 30 26.44 -40.32 -0.59
CA GLU A 30 27.44 -39.60 0.20
C GLU A 30 28.42 -38.80 -0.70
N GLY A 31 28.33 -38.96 -2.03
CA GLY A 31 29.14 -38.23 -3.01
C GLY A 31 30.57 -38.71 -3.12
N ALA A 32 30.87 -39.91 -2.59
CA ALA A 32 32.21 -40.51 -2.67
C ALA A 32 32.47 -41.19 -4.04
N SER A 33 31.40 -41.52 -4.77
CA SER A 33 31.46 -42.01 -6.17
C SER A 33 30.40 -41.30 -7.02
N GLU A 34 30.79 -40.83 -8.22
CA GLU A 34 29.88 -40.12 -9.15
C GLU A 34 29.26 -41.08 -10.19
N ASP A 35 29.90 -42.23 -10.43
CA ASP A 35 29.47 -43.26 -11.38
C ASP A 35 28.99 -44.52 -10.64
N SER A 36 27.78 -44.99 -10.92
CA SER A 36 27.29 -46.30 -10.47
C SER A 36 26.62 -47.06 -11.61
N GLU A 37 26.86 -48.36 -11.67
CA GLU A 37 26.40 -49.23 -12.77
C GLU A 37 24.87 -49.40 -12.79
N TYR A 38 24.24 -49.23 -11.62
CA TYR A 38 22.81 -49.41 -11.42
C TYR A 38 21.98 -48.13 -11.58
N ILE A 39 22.62 -46.96 -11.64
CA ILE A 39 21.93 -45.67 -11.83
C ILE A 39 22.09 -45.23 -13.28
N LYS A 40 21.08 -45.55 -14.10
CA LYS A 40 21.01 -45.03 -15.47
C LYS A 40 20.30 -43.67 -15.45
N PRO A 41 20.91 -42.61 -16.01
CA PRO A 41 20.23 -41.32 -16.14
C PRO A 41 18.99 -41.52 -17.02
N LEU A 42 17.83 -41.03 -16.55
CA LEU A 42 16.63 -40.97 -17.39
C LEU A 42 16.98 -40.17 -18.65
N ALA A 43 16.57 -40.64 -19.83
CA ALA A 43 16.89 -40.02 -21.12
C ALA A 43 16.49 -38.53 -21.23
N ALA A 44 15.58 -38.06 -20.37
CA ALA A 44 15.19 -36.65 -20.26
C ALA A 44 16.22 -35.78 -19.51
N ASP A 45 16.99 -36.35 -18.59
CA ASP A 45 17.98 -35.63 -17.78
C ASP A 45 19.35 -35.54 -18.46
N SER A 46 19.72 -36.52 -19.29
CA SER A 46 20.90 -36.41 -20.17
C SER A 46 20.72 -35.32 -21.25
N ALA A 47 19.50 -35.15 -21.77
CA ALA A 47 19.15 -34.06 -22.68
C ALA A 47 19.19 -32.68 -21.99
N ARG A 48 18.79 -32.60 -20.72
CA ARG A 48 18.87 -31.35 -19.91
C ARG A 48 20.30 -30.98 -19.51
N ALA A 49 21.16 -31.96 -19.23
CA ALA A 49 22.58 -31.72 -18.97
C ALA A 49 23.31 -31.21 -20.23
N ALA A 50 23.03 -31.79 -21.39
CA ALA A 50 23.52 -31.30 -22.68
C ALA A 50 22.98 -29.89 -22.99
N ALA A 51 21.68 -29.63 -22.79
CA ALA A 51 21.12 -28.29 -22.98
C ALA A 51 21.76 -27.24 -22.06
N SER A 52 22.14 -27.61 -20.84
CA SER A 52 22.80 -26.73 -19.86
C SER A 52 24.26 -26.43 -20.25
N ALA A 53 24.97 -27.39 -20.86
CA ALA A 53 26.29 -27.18 -21.44
C ALA A 53 26.24 -26.29 -22.70
N GLN A 54 25.20 -26.40 -23.53
CA GLN A 54 24.99 -25.52 -24.69
C GLN A 54 24.55 -24.09 -24.32
N VAL A 55 23.88 -23.89 -23.18
CA VAL A 55 23.54 -22.55 -22.66
C VAL A 55 24.79 -21.84 -22.11
N ALA A 56 25.72 -22.58 -21.51
CA ALA A 56 26.99 -22.04 -21.05
C ALA A 56 27.96 -21.65 -22.19
N SER A 57 27.85 -22.27 -23.38
CA SER A 57 28.71 -22.02 -24.53
C SER A 57 28.22 -20.92 -25.49
N GLY A 58 27.06 -20.31 -25.23
CA GLY A 58 26.57 -19.15 -25.98
C GLY A 58 26.23 -19.40 -27.46
N ALA A 59 26.06 -20.66 -27.88
CA ALA A 59 25.93 -21.03 -29.30
C ALA A 59 24.49 -20.94 -29.87
N ALA A 60 23.47 -20.61 -29.05
CA ALA A 60 22.10 -20.41 -29.54
C ALA A 60 21.51 -19.09 -28.98
N GLY A 61 21.69 -18.00 -29.73
CA GLY A 61 20.99 -16.75 -29.49
C GLY A 61 19.52 -16.84 -29.90
N GLY A 62 18.61 -16.44 -29.02
CA GLY A 62 17.20 -16.25 -29.37
C GLY A 62 16.21 -16.26 -28.20
N ALA A 63 16.12 -15.14 -27.49
CA ALA A 63 14.98 -14.64 -26.70
C ALA A 63 14.31 -15.60 -25.68
N ALA A 64 14.78 -15.53 -24.43
CA ALA A 64 14.00 -16.00 -23.26
C ALA A 64 12.77 -15.09 -23.04
N PRO A 65 11.56 -15.62 -22.81
CA PRO A 65 10.48 -14.82 -22.28
C PRO A 65 10.85 -14.41 -20.85
N ALA A 66 10.69 -13.13 -20.55
CA ALA A 66 11.03 -12.53 -19.27
C ALA A 66 10.33 -13.24 -18.11
N ALA A 67 11.10 -14.00 -17.33
CA ALA A 67 10.73 -14.43 -16.00
C ALA A 67 10.67 -13.21 -15.07
N SER A 68 9.59 -12.43 -15.15
CA SER A 68 9.24 -11.46 -14.12
C SER A 68 8.47 -12.16 -13.00
N ALA A 69 9.15 -13.06 -12.29
CA ALA A 69 8.67 -13.60 -11.02
C ALA A 69 9.01 -12.61 -9.89
N ALA A 70 8.34 -11.45 -9.89
CA ALA A 70 8.35 -10.56 -8.75
C ALA A 70 7.03 -10.73 -7.98
N GLY A 71 7.07 -11.51 -6.90
CA GLY A 71 6.06 -11.43 -5.85
C GLY A 71 5.16 -12.65 -5.62
N ALA A 72 5.70 -13.86 -5.58
CA ALA A 72 5.07 -14.94 -4.84
C ALA A 72 6.14 -15.73 -4.10
N ARG A 73 6.21 -15.50 -2.79
CA ARG A 73 7.01 -16.28 -1.84
C ARG A 73 6.90 -17.77 -2.17
N ASN A 74 8.05 -18.45 -2.28
CA ASN A 74 8.24 -19.91 -2.28
C ASN A 74 6.99 -20.70 -1.87
N ARG A 75 6.08 -20.89 -2.82
CA ARG A 75 5.18 -22.03 -2.79
C ARG A 75 5.85 -23.03 -3.70
N THR A 76 6.19 -24.19 -3.16
CA THR A 76 6.54 -25.35 -3.97
C THR A 76 5.38 -25.59 -4.91
N ILE A 77 5.51 -25.09 -6.13
CA ILE A 77 4.50 -25.20 -7.18
C ILE A 77 4.70 -26.59 -7.79
N ASP A 78 3.62 -27.35 -7.85
CA ASP A 78 3.60 -28.66 -8.49
C ASP A 78 4.10 -28.54 -9.95
N PRO A 79 5.01 -29.41 -10.43
CA PRO A 79 5.51 -29.38 -11.81
C PRO A 79 4.40 -29.35 -12.86
N ARG A 80 3.26 -30.01 -12.62
CA ARG A 80 2.11 -29.98 -13.54
C ARG A 80 1.46 -28.59 -13.60
N LEU A 81 1.41 -27.88 -12.46
CA LEU A 81 0.84 -26.54 -12.38
C LEU A 81 1.75 -25.50 -13.04
N GLN A 82 3.07 -25.74 -13.02
CA GLN A 82 4.04 -24.90 -13.72
C GLN A 82 3.90 -25.00 -15.25
N GLU A 83 3.64 -26.19 -15.79
CA GLU A 83 3.35 -26.37 -17.21
C GLU A 83 2.07 -25.62 -17.63
N ILE A 84 1.02 -25.67 -16.79
CA ILE A 84 -0.22 -24.92 -17.00
C ILE A 84 0.05 -23.41 -16.99
N TYR A 85 0.84 -22.91 -16.05
CA TYR A 85 1.22 -21.49 -16.00
C TYR A 85 2.10 -21.06 -17.17
N ASN A 86 2.97 -21.92 -17.69
CA ASN A 86 3.77 -21.60 -18.87
C ASN A 86 2.89 -21.45 -20.13
N GLY A 87 1.74 -22.12 -20.17
CA GLY A 87 0.75 -21.97 -21.23
C GLY A 87 -0.17 -20.76 -21.07
N GLU A 88 -0.21 -20.12 -19.89
CA GLU A 88 -1.14 -19.02 -19.60
C GLU A 88 -0.59 -17.67 -20.07
N ARG A 89 -1.41 -16.88 -20.79
CA ARG A 89 -1.09 -15.47 -21.10
C ARG A 89 -1.71 -14.57 -20.04
N ARG A 90 -0.87 -13.92 -19.22
CA ARG A 90 -1.34 -12.95 -18.23
C ARG A 90 -1.68 -11.61 -18.88
N MET A 91 -2.97 -11.31 -18.93
CA MET A 91 -3.51 -10.07 -19.54
C MET A 91 -3.51 -8.86 -18.59
N GLY A 92 -3.23 -9.06 -17.30
CA GLY A 92 -3.12 -7.99 -16.30
C GLY A 92 -3.01 -8.52 -14.89
N ASP A 93 -2.19 -7.87 -14.06
CA ASP A 93 -2.05 -8.13 -12.63
C ASP A 93 -2.73 -7.04 -11.80
N ARG A 94 -2.77 -7.23 -10.46
CA ARG A 94 -3.34 -6.23 -9.53
C ARG A 94 -2.71 -4.84 -9.73
N ASN A 95 -1.43 -4.79 -10.09
CA ASN A 95 -0.71 -3.56 -10.33
C ASN A 95 -1.03 -2.93 -11.70
N SER A 96 -1.34 -3.73 -12.72
CA SER A 96 -1.78 -3.27 -14.05
C SER A 96 -3.18 -2.65 -13.99
N VAL A 97 -4.07 -3.16 -13.12
CA VAL A 97 -5.40 -2.56 -12.90
C VAL A 97 -5.28 -1.11 -12.42
N LEU A 98 -4.30 -0.81 -11.55
CA LEU A 98 -4.05 0.54 -11.04
C LEU A 98 -3.55 1.53 -12.09
N ARG A 99 -3.12 1.06 -13.27
CA ARG A 99 -2.65 1.92 -14.38
C ARG A 99 -3.78 2.37 -15.30
N GLY A 100 -4.99 1.83 -15.12
CA GLY A 100 -6.16 2.20 -15.92
C GLY A 100 -6.09 1.76 -17.39
N VAL A 101 -7.05 2.24 -18.19
CA VAL A 101 -7.24 1.85 -19.61
C VAL A 101 -6.10 2.37 -20.51
N LYS A 102 -5.46 3.49 -20.12
CA LYS A 102 -4.33 4.09 -20.84
C LYS A 102 -3.16 4.27 -19.87
N PRO A 103 -2.03 3.57 -20.07
CA PRO A 103 -0.84 3.79 -19.27
C PRO A 103 -0.37 5.25 -19.39
N THR A 104 -0.32 5.95 -18.26
CA THR A 104 0.19 7.32 -18.14
C THR A 104 1.37 7.34 -17.17
N ASP A 105 2.34 8.21 -17.45
CA ASP A 105 3.52 8.37 -16.58
C ASP A 105 3.24 9.39 -15.47
N PHE A 106 3.24 8.91 -14.23
CA PHE A 106 3.07 9.74 -13.02
C PHE A 106 4.41 10.04 -12.31
N SER A 107 5.55 9.92 -13.01
CA SER A 107 6.87 10.20 -12.44
C SER A 107 7.00 11.64 -11.88
N HIS A 108 6.27 12.60 -12.44
CA HIS A 108 6.21 13.96 -11.91
C HIS A 108 5.53 14.03 -10.53
N VAL A 109 4.46 13.25 -10.32
CA VAL A 109 3.76 13.14 -9.02
C VAL A 109 4.71 12.59 -7.95
N ARG A 110 5.59 11.65 -8.30
CA ARG A 110 6.61 11.13 -7.38
C ARG A 110 7.58 12.22 -6.92
N LYS A 111 8.03 13.12 -7.81
CA LYS A 111 8.92 14.25 -7.45
C LYS A 111 8.24 15.22 -6.50
N ILE A 112 6.95 15.53 -6.74
CA ILE A 112 6.15 16.36 -5.83
C ILE A 112 5.98 15.65 -4.47
N ALA A 113 5.61 14.36 -4.47
CA ALA A 113 5.41 13.57 -3.26
C ALA A 113 6.68 13.44 -2.39
N GLN A 114 7.87 13.40 -3.00
CA GLN A 114 9.14 13.41 -2.24
C GLN A 114 9.27 14.64 -1.34
N SER A 115 8.77 15.80 -1.76
CA SER A 115 8.79 17.01 -0.93
C SER A 115 7.85 16.96 0.28
N PHE A 116 6.79 16.14 0.20
CA PHE A 116 5.84 15.90 1.28
C PHE A 116 6.31 14.80 2.24
N ILE A 117 6.99 13.77 1.72
CA ILE A 117 7.45 12.62 2.52
C ILE A 117 8.81 12.91 3.18
N GLY A 118 9.66 13.75 2.57
CA GLY A 118 10.99 14.11 3.08
C GLY A 118 11.01 15.08 4.27
N ARG A 119 9.85 15.64 4.67
CA ARG A 119 9.75 16.58 5.80
C ARG A 119 9.34 15.89 7.11
N LYS A 120 9.79 14.66 7.34
CA LYS A 120 9.75 14.06 8.67
C LYS A 120 11.06 14.40 9.38
N PRO A 121 11.06 15.27 10.42
CA PRO A 121 12.28 15.51 11.19
C PRO A 121 12.59 14.21 11.96
N GLY A 122 13.65 13.52 11.55
CA GLY A 122 14.24 12.40 12.29
C GLY A 122 14.21 11.03 11.60
N ALA A 123 14.81 10.89 10.41
CA ALA A 123 15.18 9.57 9.90
C ALA A 123 16.69 9.53 9.55
N PRO A 124 17.52 8.84 10.35
CA PRO A 124 18.75 8.26 9.84
C PRO A 124 18.48 6.87 9.25
N SER A 125 19.44 6.44 8.45
CA SER A 125 19.55 5.16 7.75
C SER A 125 19.29 3.92 8.61
N SER A 126 18.81 2.88 7.92
CA SER A 126 19.03 1.45 8.17
C SER A 126 18.68 0.85 9.56
N SER A 127 17.89 -0.21 9.48
CA SER A 127 17.78 -1.35 10.41
C SER A 127 16.85 -1.22 11.63
N SER A 128 16.24 -2.37 11.92
CA SER A 128 15.48 -2.77 13.11
C SER A 128 13.97 -2.47 13.14
N THR A 129 13.25 -3.56 13.02
CA THR A 129 11.86 -3.82 13.40
C THR A 129 11.62 -3.40 14.85
N ALA A 130 10.72 -2.46 15.08
CA ALA A 130 10.08 -2.28 16.39
C ALA A 130 8.68 -1.70 16.19
N ALA A 131 7.69 -2.48 16.60
CA ALA A 131 6.29 -2.09 16.68
C ALA A 131 6.16 -0.78 17.47
N ARG A 132 5.57 0.25 16.84
CA ARG A 132 5.16 1.47 17.55
C ARG A 132 3.65 1.52 17.52
N THR A 133 3.07 1.19 18.66
CA THR A 133 1.67 1.34 19.02
C THR A 133 1.13 2.69 18.57
N THR A 134 -0.02 2.64 17.90
CA THR A 134 -0.91 3.77 17.62
C THR A 134 -1.45 4.33 18.94
N ALA A 135 -0.70 5.22 19.59
CA ALA A 135 -1.21 6.04 20.68
C ALA A 135 -1.27 7.49 20.18
N LEU A 136 -2.50 8.01 20.04
CA LEU A 136 -2.79 9.42 19.88
C LEU A 136 -2.09 10.19 21.03
N PRO A 137 -1.35 11.28 20.76
CA PRO A 137 -0.77 12.08 21.84
C PRO A 137 -1.90 12.76 22.63
N LEU A 138 -2.28 12.11 23.73
CA LEU A 138 -3.13 12.68 24.78
C LEU A 138 -2.28 13.76 25.46
N ASN A 139 -2.66 15.02 25.24
CA ASN A 139 -2.11 16.24 25.85
C ASN A 139 -0.91 16.90 25.14
N PRO A 140 -1.13 17.68 24.06
CA PRO A 140 -0.19 18.72 23.69
C PRO A 140 -0.23 19.84 24.74
N LYS A 141 0.95 20.17 25.29
CA LYS A 141 1.23 21.36 26.12
C LYS A 141 0.47 22.60 25.60
N PRO A 142 0.04 23.54 26.48
CA PRO A 142 -0.72 24.73 26.09
C PRO A 142 0.21 25.75 25.39
N GLY A 143 0.72 25.40 24.21
CA GLY A 143 1.11 26.37 23.21
C GLY A 143 -0.15 27.12 22.81
N ARG A 144 -0.06 28.45 22.74
CA ARG A 144 -1.15 29.35 22.35
C ARG A 144 -1.84 28.78 21.11
N ARG A 145 -3.00 28.16 21.29
CA ARG A 145 -3.71 27.46 20.21
C ARG A 145 -4.02 28.51 19.15
N PRO A 146 -3.50 28.38 17.92
CA PRO A 146 -3.86 29.32 16.87
C PRO A 146 -5.38 29.26 16.65
N ASP A 147 -5.98 30.40 16.33
CA ASP A 147 -7.43 30.50 16.18
C ASP A 147 -7.93 29.48 15.13
N PRO A 148 -8.86 28.58 15.51
CA PRO A 148 -9.38 27.56 14.61
C PRO A 148 -10.12 28.17 13.42
N ILE A 149 -9.96 27.55 12.25
CA ILE A 149 -10.55 28.02 10.99
C ILE A 149 -11.73 27.13 10.61
N ILE A 150 -12.81 27.74 10.17
CA ILE A 150 -13.99 27.09 9.60
C ILE A 150 -14.08 27.53 8.14
N LEU A 151 -14.11 26.56 7.22
CA LEU A 151 -14.30 26.83 5.80
C LEU A 151 -15.79 26.74 5.46
N VAL A 152 -16.30 27.75 4.77
CA VAL A 152 -17.67 27.77 4.25
C VAL A 152 -17.59 27.73 2.72
N SER A 153 -18.52 27.02 2.09
CA SER A 153 -18.61 26.95 0.64
C SER A 153 -19.20 28.24 0.05
N PRO A 154 -18.58 28.84 -0.99
CA PRO A 154 -19.09 30.05 -1.66
C PRO A 154 -20.31 29.79 -2.54
N SER A 155 -20.88 28.59 -2.51
CA SER A 155 -21.99 28.22 -3.38
C SER A 155 -23.27 28.95 -3.02
N ALA A 156 -23.98 29.46 -4.03
CA ALA A 156 -25.31 30.04 -3.88
C ALA A 156 -26.34 29.02 -3.33
N SER A 157 -26.12 27.73 -3.58
CA SER A 157 -26.99 26.65 -3.08
C SER A 157 -26.69 26.23 -1.63
N SER A 158 -25.64 26.77 -0.99
CA SER A 158 -25.36 26.44 0.42
C SER A 158 -26.40 27.07 1.35
N LEU A 159 -26.88 26.27 2.31
CA LEU A 159 -27.79 26.73 3.37
C LEU A 159 -27.09 27.70 4.34
N LEU A 160 -25.80 27.48 4.58
CA LEU A 160 -24.97 28.31 5.47
C LEU A 160 -23.94 29.07 4.63
N ARG A 161 -24.05 30.40 4.61
CA ARG A 161 -23.20 31.33 3.90
C ARG A 161 -22.62 32.37 4.86
N MET A 162 -21.65 33.15 4.38
CA MET A 162 -21.07 34.26 5.13
C MET A 162 -22.11 35.25 5.69
N SER A 163 -23.26 35.40 5.02
CA SER A 163 -24.34 36.28 5.47
C SER A 163 -25.12 35.79 6.68
N ASN A 164 -25.31 34.47 6.85
CA ASN A 164 -26.16 33.91 7.93
C ASN A 164 -25.39 33.06 8.96
N ILE A 165 -24.15 32.65 8.67
CA ILE A 165 -23.34 31.78 9.53
C ILE A 165 -23.11 32.38 10.92
N LYS A 166 -23.01 33.72 11.02
CA LYS A 166 -22.84 34.39 12.31
C LYS A 166 -24.05 34.20 13.23
N ALA A 167 -25.26 34.49 12.74
CA ALA A 167 -26.49 34.27 13.50
C ALA A 167 -26.69 32.76 13.82
N PHE A 168 -26.35 31.89 12.88
CA PHE A 168 -26.49 30.45 13.11
C PHE A 168 -25.54 29.93 14.21
N LEU A 169 -24.26 30.32 14.21
CA LEU A 169 -23.27 29.81 15.16
C LEU A 169 -23.29 30.52 16.53
N GLU A 170 -23.70 31.79 16.57
CA GLU A 170 -23.73 32.61 17.80
C GLU A 170 -25.07 32.48 18.53
N SER A 171 -26.20 32.70 17.84
CA SER A 171 -27.54 32.66 18.45
C SER A 171 -28.29 31.34 18.23
N GLY A 172 -27.79 30.44 17.38
CA GLY A 172 -28.45 29.16 17.10
C GLY A 172 -29.72 29.28 16.24
N THR A 173 -29.94 30.45 15.62
CA THR A 173 -31.14 30.76 14.83
C THR A 173 -30.80 30.74 13.35
N TYR A 174 -31.46 29.85 12.60
CA TYR A 174 -31.32 29.83 11.14
C TYR A 174 -32.16 30.95 10.51
N ILE A 175 -31.50 31.82 9.75
CA ILE A 175 -32.14 32.85 8.93
C ILE A 175 -31.86 32.49 7.47
N PRO A 176 -32.90 32.33 6.63
CA PRO A 176 -32.73 32.08 5.20
C PRO A 176 -31.92 33.22 4.58
N PRO A 177 -30.92 32.90 3.75
CA PRO A 177 -30.07 33.93 3.14
C PRO A 177 -30.81 34.79 2.09
N ASP A 178 -32.04 34.41 1.74
CA ASP A 178 -32.93 35.07 0.77
C ASP A 178 -33.95 36.04 1.44
N ALA A 179 -34.09 35.98 2.76
CA ALA A 179 -35.06 36.80 3.50
C ALA A 179 -34.49 38.18 3.81
N SER A 180 -34.57 39.11 2.85
CA SER A 180 -34.61 40.61 2.92
C SER A 180 -33.73 41.40 3.92
N LEU A 181 -32.85 40.76 4.69
CA LEU A 181 -31.87 41.35 5.62
C LEU A 181 -30.44 41.25 5.07
N SER A 182 -30.26 40.70 3.85
CA SER A 182 -29.00 40.69 3.10
C SER A 182 -28.56 42.09 2.61
N SER A 183 -29.26 43.16 2.98
CA SER A 183 -28.89 44.57 2.74
C SER A 183 -27.77 45.09 3.66
N SER A 184 -27.09 44.20 4.38
CA SER A 184 -25.77 44.45 4.94
C SER A 184 -24.79 43.41 4.39
N SER A 185 -24.63 43.43 3.07
CA SER A 185 -23.57 42.74 2.32
C SER A 185 -22.20 43.08 2.90
N SER A 186 -21.80 42.37 3.95
CA SER A 186 -20.39 42.20 4.22
C SER A 186 -19.87 41.24 3.16
N SER A 187 -19.37 41.79 2.05
CA SER A 187 -18.49 41.12 1.09
C SER A 187 -17.16 40.67 1.72
N SER A 188 -17.14 40.49 3.04
CA SER A 188 -15.99 40.09 3.81
C SER A 188 -15.83 38.58 3.63
N SER A 189 -14.79 38.20 2.88
CA SER A 189 -14.36 36.81 2.73
C SER A 189 -13.96 36.16 4.07
N ILE A 190 -13.74 36.96 5.12
CA ILE A 190 -13.28 36.54 6.44
C ILE A 190 -14.19 37.13 7.53
N LEU A 191 -14.65 36.27 8.44
CA LEU A 191 -15.42 36.64 9.64
C LEU A 191 -14.78 36.06 10.90
N HIS A 192 -14.89 36.76 12.01
CA HIS A 192 -14.43 36.28 13.32
C HIS A 192 -15.63 36.02 14.22
N LEU A 193 -15.71 34.84 14.82
CA LEU A 193 -16.76 34.47 15.78
C LEU A 193 -16.12 34.08 17.10
N ALA A 194 -16.71 34.51 18.21
CA ALA A 194 -16.24 34.14 19.54
C ALA A 194 -17.34 33.35 20.25
N ARG A 195 -17.05 32.10 20.63
CA ARG A 195 -18.01 31.25 21.36
C ARG A 195 -17.37 30.63 22.59
N LEU A 196 -18.08 30.70 23.70
CA LEU A 196 -17.76 29.92 24.91
C LEU A 196 -18.19 28.48 24.67
N ILE A 197 -17.25 27.55 24.82
CA ILE A 197 -17.51 26.11 24.69
C ILE A 197 -17.20 25.48 26.06
N PRO A 198 -18.23 25.24 26.90
CA PRO A 198 -18.04 24.75 28.27
C PRO A 198 -17.24 23.45 28.37
N SER A 199 -17.23 22.63 27.31
CA SER A 199 -16.49 21.36 27.26
C SER A 199 -14.98 21.50 27.04
N ILE A 200 -14.51 22.64 26.53
CA ILE A 200 -13.09 22.87 26.22
C ILE A 200 -12.49 23.90 27.18
N ASP A 201 -13.14 25.06 27.31
CA ASP A 201 -12.74 26.13 28.22
C ASP A 201 -14.00 26.91 28.63
N ALA A 202 -14.36 26.79 29.90
CA ALA A 202 -15.56 27.43 30.45
C ALA A 202 -15.40 28.95 30.63
N ASN A 203 -14.15 29.45 30.74
CA ASN A 203 -13.87 30.83 31.13
C ASN A 203 -13.35 31.69 29.98
N ARG A 204 -12.88 31.09 28.87
CA ARG A 204 -12.35 31.84 27.72
C ARG A 204 -13.13 31.54 26.44
N PRO A 205 -13.70 32.56 25.76
CA PRO A 205 -14.33 32.36 24.47
C PRO A 205 -13.27 32.00 23.43
N ILE A 206 -13.51 30.91 22.70
CA ILE A 206 -12.68 30.48 21.59
C ILE A 206 -13.06 31.32 20.36
N ARG A 207 -12.06 31.89 19.70
CA ARG A 207 -12.23 32.70 18.49
C ARG A 207 -12.04 31.80 17.27
N PHE A 208 -13.08 31.70 16.46
CA PHE A 208 -13.09 31.01 15.18
C PHE A 208 -12.93 32.03 14.06
N ILE A 209 -12.15 31.68 13.05
CA ILE A 209 -12.04 32.42 11.79
C ILE A 209 -12.85 31.66 10.76
N VAL A 210 -13.93 32.26 10.27
CA VAL A 210 -14.72 31.71 9.17
C VAL A 210 -14.22 32.32 7.87
N VAL A 211 -13.93 31.47 6.88
CA VAL A 211 -13.44 31.89 5.57
C VAL A 211 -14.21 31.18 4.47
N ASP A 212 -14.51 31.91 3.41
CA ASP A 212 -15.25 31.42 2.25
C ASP A 212 -14.34 30.84 1.14
N SER A 213 -13.16 31.43 0.94
CA SER A 213 -12.21 31.01 -0.10
C SER A 213 -10.86 30.58 0.47
N PRO A 214 -10.31 29.43 0.03
CA PRO A 214 -8.99 28.98 0.43
C PRO A 214 -7.84 29.69 -0.32
N GLU A 215 -8.11 30.64 -1.22
CA GLU A 215 -7.09 31.28 -2.08
C GLU A 215 -5.92 31.93 -1.31
N GLN A 216 -6.19 32.44 -0.10
CA GLN A 216 -5.19 33.12 0.75
C GLN A 216 -4.57 32.19 1.80
N PHE A 217 -4.79 30.88 1.71
CA PHE A 217 -4.31 29.93 2.71
C PHE A 217 -2.84 29.57 2.51
N LYS A 218 -2.03 29.91 3.51
CA LYS A 218 -0.68 29.37 3.63
C LYS A 218 -0.75 27.88 4.01
N PRO A 219 0.25 27.05 3.64
CA PRO A 219 0.32 25.65 4.06
C PRO A 219 0.11 25.44 5.57
N GLU A 220 0.60 26.38 6.39
CA GLU A 220 0.45 26.41 7.85
C GLU A 220 -1.01 26.47 8.33
N TYR A 221 -1.91 27.04 7.53
CA TYR A 221 -3.31 27.29 7.93
C TYR A 221 -4.19 26.06 7.81
N TRP A 222 -3.82 25.10 6.97
CA TRP A 222 -4.55 23.84 6.83
C TRP A 222 -4.58 23.04 8.14
N ALA A 223 -3.52 23.11 8.95
CA ALA A 223 -3.47 22.49 10.27
C ALA A 223 -4.44 23.13 11.29
N ARG A 224 -5.01 24.29 10.98
CA ARG A 224 -5.95 25.05 11.83
C ARG A 224 -7.40 24.85 11.41
N VAL A 225 -7.67 24.22 10.26
CA VAL A 225 -9.03 23.97 9.78
C VAL A 225 -9.67 22.88 10.63
N VAL A 226 -10.76 23.22 11.32
CA VAL A 226 -11.48 22.30 12.21
C VAL A 226 -12.75 21.76 11.56
N ALA A 227 -13.38 22.54 10.68
CA ALA A 227 -14.61 22.16 10.01
C ALA A 227 -14.70 22.76 8.60
N ALA A 228 -15.40 22.06 7.72
CA ALA A 228 -15.81 22.54 6.41
C ALA A 228 -17.33 22.36 6.27
N CYS A 229 -18.04 23.44 5.96
CA CYS A 229 -19.48 23.44 5.70
C CYS A 229 -19.68 23.52 4.18
N MET A 230 -20.15 22.42 3.59
CA MET A 230 -20.40 22.28 2.16
C MET A 230 -21.90 22.37 1.86
#